data_AF-A0A960R2X9-F1
#
_entry.id   AF-A0A960R2X9-F1
#
_cell.length_a   1.000
_cell.length_b   1.000
_cell.length_c   1.000
_cell.angle_alpha   90.00
_cell.angle_beta   90.00
_cell.angle_gamma   90.00
#
_symmetry.space_group_name_H-M   'P 1'
#
loop_
_entity.id
_entity.type
_entity.pdbx_description
1 polymer ?
#
loop_
_entity_poly.entity_id
_entity_poly.type
_entity_poly.pdbx_seq_one_letter_code
_entity_poly.pdbx_strand_id
1 'polypeptide(L)'
;MAKKRKDSGASVNLFPFLSILVCIIGCLTLIIVVLNLVSLSKAQGKEPEEIERAKEFQLLKKSQEEDQKKYDELRALVDALTKLNQDLLAKRQKLTMLKEMSESAEKIDASREELIAKFQVLTNANKQLDADEKLIKAQIESLKKEIEERKLPPEPAKLQVRPSGSGANTEPYFVEVADAMALIHYSMSEPAVEVPSGSIEVNENFKKLLELIAQQPYRTLILLVRGSDGAVANLGKINAVVGAFNQRVGTQIIPGRLPLPGDGKVDLSMFAQYLSNSKFTPVPPTEEPPAGAPAPNAAAPGAAPTPPAPTPAPQPK
;
A
#
# COMPACT_ATOMS: atom_id res chain seq x y z
N MET A 1 -150.25 101.85 -87.49
CA MET A 1 -149.36 101.35 -88.56
C MET A 1 -147.95 101.83 -88.30
N ALA A 2 -146.95 100.93 -88.23
CA ALA A 2 -145.59 101.13 -88.72
C ALA A 2 -144.69 99.96 -88.27
N LYS A 3 -143.73 99.63 -89.12
CA LYS A 3 -143.08 98.34 -89.30
C LYS A 3 -141.59 98.45 -88.92
N LYS A 4 -141.11 97.47 -88.13
CA LYS A 4 -139.77 96.81 -88.06
C LYS A 4 -138.48 97.64 -88.27
N ARG A 5 -137.48 97.37 -87.41
CA ARG A 5 -136.09 97.08 -87.83
C ARG A 5 -135.44 95.98 -86.96
N LYS A 6 -134.53 95.24 -87.59
CA LYS A 6 -133.76 94.05 -87.19
C LYS A 6 -132.28 94.43 -87.25
N ASP A 7 -131.44 93.96 -86.31
CA ASP A 7 -130.03 93.50 -86.46
C ASP A 7 -129.40 93.35 -85.04
N SER A 8 -128.87 92.22 -84.57
CA SER A 8 -127.76 91.32 -84.99
C SER A 8 -126.47 91.60 -84.19
N GLY A 9 -126.12 90.70 -83.25
CA GLY A 9 -124.89 90.78 -82.45
C GLY A 9 -124.63 89.50 -81.63
N ALA A 10 -123.81 88.61 -82.19
CA ALA A 10 -123.01 87.52 -81.60
C ALA A 10 -123.46 86.84 -80.28
N SER A 11 -124.16 85.71 -80.38
CA SER A 11 -124.22 84.70 -79.30
C SER A 11 -123.00 83.78 -79.36
N VAL A 12 -122.07 83.91 -78.42
CA VAL A 12 -120.96 82.95 -78.24
C VAL A 12 -121.52 81.71 -77.54
N ASN A 13 -121.38 80.53 -78.16
CA ASN A 13 -121.88 79.27 -77.61
C ASN A 13 -121.21 78.98 -76.25
N LEU A 14 -122.01 78.90 -75.17
CA LEU A 14 -121.57 78.53 -73.82
C LEU A 14 -121.28 77.02 -73.67
N PHE A 15 -121.72 76.21 -74.64
CA PHE A 15 -121.63 74.75 -74.59
C PHE A 15 -120.19 74.18 -74.57
N PRO A 16 -119.22 74.72 -75.34
CA PRO A 16 -117.83 74.27 -75.30
C PRO A 16 -117.11 74.64 -73.99
N PHE A 17 -117.46 75.78 -73.38
CA PHE A 17 -116.82 76.25 -72.16
C PHE A 17 -117.19 75.39 -70.95
N LEU A 18 -118.44 74.95 -70.84
CA LEU A 18 -118.89 74.08 -69.75
C LEU A 18 -118.25 72.69 -69.84
N SER A 19 -118.09 72.14 -71.06
CA SER A 19 -117.46 70.83 -71.28
C SER A 19 -115.97 70.84 -70.92
N ILE A 20 -115.25 71.91 -71.28
CA ILE A 20 -113.85 72.10 -70.89
C ILE A 20 -113.72 72.24 -69.37
N LEU A 21 -114.60 73.01 -68.72
CA LEU A 21 -114.57 73.26 -67.28
C LEU A 21 -114.84 71.99 -66.45
N VAL A 22 -115.78 71.14 -66.88
CA VAL A 22 -116.01 69.84 -66.23
C VAL A 22 -114.82 68.89 -66.43
N CYS A 23 -114.19 68.91 -67.61
CA CYS A 23 -113.02 68.08 -67.89
C CYS A 23 -111.80 68.47 -67.01
N ILE A 24 -111.50 69.76 -66.86
CA ILE A 24 -110.39 70.23 -66.00
C ILE A 24 -110.63 69.91 -64.53
N ILE A 25 -111.86 70.07 -64.02
CA ILE A 25 -112.20 69.71 -62.63
C ILE A 25 -112.07 68.19 -62.44
N GLY A 26 -112.52 67.38 -63.41
CA GLY A 26 -112.38 65.91 -63.37
C GLY A 26 -110.93 65.41 -63.39
N CYS A 27 -110.07 66.03 -64.20
CA CYS A 27 -108.64 65.69 -64.21
C CYS A 27 -107.97 66.07 -62.88
N LEU A 28 -108.32 67.22 -62.30
CA LEU A 28 -107.74 67.71 -61.06
C LEU A 28 -108.16 66.85 -59.84
N THR A 29 -109.43 66.42 -59.77
CA THR A 29 -109.88 65.49 -58.72
C THR A 29 -109.24 64.12 -58.82
N LEU A 30 -109.03 63.58 -60.04
CA LEU A 30 -108.37 62.29 -60.25
C LEU A 30 -106.91 62.32 -59.77
N ILE A 31 -106.18 63.40 -60.03
CA ILE A 31 -104.80 63.58 -59.54
C ILE A 31 -104.76 63.64 -58.01
N ILE A 32 -105.68 64.36 -57.37
CA ILE A 32 -105.75 64.45 -55.90
C ILE A 32 -106.04 63.07 -55.29
N VAL A 33 -106.95 62.29 -55.88
CA VAL A 33 -107.27 60.93 -55.39
C VAL A 33 -106.06 60.01 -55.51
N VAL A 34 -105.31 60.06 -56.62
CA VAL A 34 -104.09 59.25 -56.80
C VAL A 34 -103.00 59.65 -55.80
N LEU A 35 -102.80 60.95 -55.57
CA LEU A 35 -101.83 61.44 -54.59
C LEU A 35 -102.21 61.05 -53.16
N ASN A 36 -103.50 61.10 -52.81
CA ASN A 36 -103.97 60.64 -51.50
C ASN A 36 -103.85 59.12 -51.34
N LEU A 37 -104.09 58.35 -52.39
CA LEU A 37 -103.91 56.89 -52.39
C LEU A 37 -102.42 56.52 -52.18
N VAL A 38 -101.51 57.16 -52.93
CA VAL A 38 -100.06 56.95 -52.79
C VAL A 38 -99.54 57.41 -51.43
N SER A 39 -100.09 58.49 -50.88
CA SER A 39 -99.72 58.99 -49.54
C SER A 39 -100.23 58.06 -48.44
N LEU A 40 -101.43 57.49 -48.58
CA LEU A 40 -101.96 56.50 -47.64
C LEU A 40 -101.17 55.18 -47.71
N SER A 41 -100.80 54.73 -48.92
CA SER A 41 -99.94 53.54 -49.10
C SER A 41 -98.51 53.74 -48.57
N LYS A 42 -97.97 54.96 -48.58
CA LYS A 42 -96.68 55.29 -47.97
C LYS A 42 -96.77 55.54 -46.46
N ALA A 43 -97.90 56.03 -45.96
CA ALA A 43 -98.15 56.26 -44.54
C ALA A 43 -98.44 54.96 -43.76
N GLN A 44 -98.82 53.88 -44.45
CA GLN A 44 -98.79 52.50 -43.92
C GLN A 44 -97.36 51.93 -43.79
N GLY A 45 -96.35 52.79 -43.67
CA GLY A 45 -94.96 52.42 -43.44
C GLY A 45 -94.68 52.18 -41.96
N LYS A 46 -95.16 51.05 -41.45
CA LYS A 46 -94.62 50.19 -40.37
C LYS A 46 -95.74 49.28 -39.90
N GLU A 47 -95.83 48.09 -40.50
CA GLU A 47 -96.62 47.01 -39.92
C GLU A 47 -96.18 46.77 -38.47
N PRO A 48 -97.09 46.51 -37.51
CA PRO A 48 -96.73 46.26 -36.11
C PRO A 48 -95.69 45.14 -35.96
N GLU A 49 -95.69 44.15 -36.84
CA GLU A 49 -94.69 43.08 -36.89
C GLU A 49 -93.25 43.56 -37.16
N GLU A 50 -93.05 44.60 -37.98
CA GLU A 50 -91.70 45.11 -38.27
C GLU A 50 -91.09 45.84 -37.07
N ILE A 51 -91.95 46.52 -36.30
CA ILE A 51 -91.57 47.17 -35.04
C ILE A 51 -91.20 46.12 -33.99
N GLU A 52 -91.94 45.02 -33.92
CA GLU A 52 -91.64 43.89 -33.02
C GLU A 52 -90.33 43.20 -33.38
N ARG A 53 -90.12 42.87 -34.67
CA ARG A 53 -88.83 42.31 -35.15
C ARG A 53 -87.64 43.23 -34.85
N ALA A 54 -87.81 44.55 -34.99
CA ALA A 54 -86.76 45.51 -34.66
C ALA A 54 -86.45 45.56 -33.16
N LYS A 55 -87.47 45.43 -32.30
CA LYS A 55 -87.30 45.34 -30.84
C LYS A 55 -86.62 44.03 -30.42
N GLU A 56 -87.01 42.91 -31.02
CA GLU A 56 -86.39 41.59 -30.81
C GLU A 56 -84.92 41.62 -31.22
N PHE A 57 -84.60 42.19 -32.38
CA PHE A 57 -83.22 42.35 -32.83
C PHE A 57 -82.39 43.21 -31.87
N GLN A 58 -82.95 44.28 -31.32
CA GLN A 58 -82.27 45.09 -30.31
C GLN A 58 -82.05 44.34 -29.00
N LEU A 59 -83.03 43.57 -28.54
CA LEU A 59 -82.92 42.74 -27.34
C LEU A 59 -81.88 41.64 -27.52
N LEU A 60 -81.90 40.95 -28.65
CA LEU A 60 -80.94 39.90 -28.99
C LEU A 60 -79.53 40.45 -29.12
N LYS A 61 -79.36 41.66 -29.67
CA LYS A 61 -78.06 42.32 -29.74
C LYS A 61 -77.55 42.69 -28.34
N LYS A 62 -78.41 43.21 -27.47
CA LYS A 62 -78.04 43.49 -26.07
C LYS A 62 -77.66 42.22 -25.31
N SER A 63 -78.41 41.12 -25.47
CA SER A 63 -78.05 39.86 -24.82
C SER A 63 -76.72 39.31 -25.34
N GLN A 64 -76.45 39.41 -26.65
CA GLN A 64 -75.14 39.04 -27.21
C GLN A 64 -74.00 39.89 -26.65
N GLU A 65 -74.19 41.21 -26.49
CA GLU A 65 -73.19 42.09 -25.89
C GLU A 65 -72.94 41.76 -24.40
N GLU A 66 -73.99 41.43 -23.64
CA GLU A 66 -73.86 40.99 -22.25
C GLU A 66 -73.16 39.64 -22.13
N ASP A 67 -73.50 38.68 -22.98
CA ASP A 67 -72.88 37.36 -22.98
C ASP A 67 -71.42 37.45 -23.41
N GLN A 68 -71.08 38.28 -24.41
CA GLN A 68 -69.69 38.56 -24.78
C GLN A 68 -68.90 39.13 -23.60
N LYS A 69 -69.45 40.08 -22.85
CA LYS A 69 -68.79 40.60 -21.64
C LYS A 69 -68.55 39.52 -20.59
N LYS A 70 -69.54 38.67 -20.33
CA LYS A 70 -69.39 37.53 -19.40
C LYS A 70 -68.34 36.55 -19.88
N TYR A 71 -68.27 36.27 -21.19
CA TYR A 71 -67.23 35.41 -21.77
C TYR A 71 -65.83 36.01 -21.60
N ASP A 72 -65.68 37.33 -21.82
CA ASP A 72 -64.40 38.02 -21.63
C ASP A 72 -63.98 38.03 -20.15
N GLU A 73 -64.91 38.25 -19.22
CA GLU A 73 -64.67 38.15 -17.78
C GLU A 73 -64.28 36.73 -17.36
N LEU A 74 -64.99 35.71 -17.84
CA LEU A 74 -64.66 34.31 -17.59
C LEU A 74 -63.27 33.97 -18.13
N ARG A 75 -62.95 34.44 -19.33
CA ARG A 75 -61.64 34.22 -19.95
C ARG A 75 -60.52 34.85 -19.14
N ALA A 76 -60.70 36.10 -18.70
CA ALA A 76 -59.74 36.77 -17.83
C ALA A 76 -59.55 36.03 -16.50
N LEU A 77 -60.61 35.47 -15.94
CA LEU A 77 -60.57 34.71 -14.69
C LEU A 77 -59.86 33.35 -14.87
N VAL A 78 -60.09 32.66 -15.98
CA VAL A 78 -59.36 31.44 -16.36
C VAL A 78 -57.88 31.74 -16.56
N ASP A 79 -57.52 32.83 -17.24
CA ASP A 79 -56.14 33.25 -17.43
C ASP A 79 -55.45 33.61 -16.09
N ALA A 80 -56.18 34.21 -15.15
CA ALA A 80 -55.68 34.46 -13.81
C ALA A 80 -55.46 33.17 -13.01
N LEU A 81 -56.42 32.23 -13.06
CA LEU A 81 -56.33 30.93 -12.38
C LEU A 81 -55.22 30.04 -12.95
N THR A 82 -54.99 30.07 -14.26
CA THR A 82 -53.91 29.31 -14.90
C THR A 82 -52.54 29.85 -14.48
N LYS A 83 -52.36 31.18 -14.47
CA LYS A 83 -51.14 31.81 -13.94
C LYS A 83 -50.92 31.47 -12.46
N LEU A 84 -51.96 31.56 -11.64
CA LEU A 84 -51.87 31.22 -10.22
C LEU A 84 -51.50 29.74 -9.99
N ASN A 85 -52.05 28.83 -10.80
CA ASN A 85 -51.66 27.41 -10.75
C ASN A 85 -50.20 27.20 -11.16
N GLN A 86 -49.73 27.87 -12.21
CA GLN A 86 -48.32 27.80 -12.63
C GLN A 86 -47.39 28.31 -11.53
N ASP A 87 -47.73 29.42 -10.87
CA ASP A 87 -46.96 29.96 -9.74
C ASP A 87 -46.98 29.00 -8.54
N LEU A 88 -48.11 28.37 -8.24
CA LEU A 88 -48.21 27.39 -7.17
C LEU A 88 -47.31 26.18 -7.46
N LEU A 89 -47.34 25.66 -8.69
CA LEU A 89 -46.48 24.56 -9.11
C LEU A 89 -45.00 24.92 -8.98
N ALA A 90 -44.60 26.11 -9.45
CA ALA A 90 -43.23 26.59 -9.33
C ALA A 90 -42.79 26.74 -7.86
N LYS A 91 -43.67 27.25 -6.99
CA LYS A 91 -43.40 27.33 -5.55
C LYS A 91 -43.28 25.96 -4.90
N ARG A 92 -44.12 24.99 -5.27
CA ARG A 92 -44.01 23.61 -4.79
C ARG A 92 -42.69 22.98 -5.21
N GLN A 93 -42.27 23.13 -6.47
CA GLN A 93 -40.99 22.61 -6.96
C GLN A 93 -39.80 23.24 -6.21
N LYS A 94 -39.85 24.54 -5.93
CA LYS A 94 -38.82 25.20 -5.11
C LYS A 94 -38.80 24.65 -3.69
N LEU A 95 -39.96 24.40 -3.08
CA LEU A 95 -40.05 23.81 -1.74
C LEU A 95 -39.51 22.38 -1.69
N THR A 96 -39.80 21.55 -2.70
CA THR A 96 -39.25 20.19 -2.76
C THR A 96 -37.74 20.23 -2.90
N MET A 97 -37.21 21.10 -3.78
CA MET A 97 -35.77 21.28 -3.94
C MET A 97 -35.09 21.77 -2.66
N LEU A 98 -35.68 22.75 -1.96
CA LEU A 98 -35.18 23.24 -0.68
C LEU A 98 -35.18 22.15 0.40
N LYS A 99 -36.20 21.31 0.42
CA LYS A 99 -36.29 20.19 1.35
C LYS A 99 -35.20 19.15 1.09
N GLU A 100 -34.98 18.79 -0.18
CA GLU A 100 -33.89 17.87 -0.58
C GLU A 100 -32.52 18.43 -0.23
N MET A 101 -32.30 19.74 -0.42
CA MET A 101 -31.07 20.42 -0.01
C MET A 101 -30.88 20.39 1.51
N SER A 102 -31.94 20.61 2.28
CA SER A 102 -31.89 20.54 3.75
C SER A 102 -31.57 19.13 4.25
N GLU A 103 -32.24 18.10 3.73
CA GLU A 103 -31.96 16.70 4.08
C GLU A 103 -30.53 16.29 3.68
N SER A 104 -30.01 16.82 2.58
CA SER A 104 -28.63 16.61 2.16
C SER A 104 -27.64 17.30 3.10
N ALA A 105 -27.95 18.52 3.55
CA ALA A 105 -27.14 19.26 4.51
C ALA A 105 -27.07 18.52 5.86
N GLU A 106 -28.19 18.03 6.38
CA GLU A 106 -28.22 17.25 7.63
C GLU A 106 -27.37 15.97 7.53
N LYS A 107 -27.42 15.25 6.41
CA LYS A 107 -26.55 14.09 6.16
C LYS A 107 -25.07 14.46 6.14
N ILE A 108 -24.73 15.60 5.52
CA ILE A 108 -23.36 16.10 5.48
C ILE A 108 -22.88 16.44 6.89
N ASP A 109 -23.70 17.12 7.70
CA ASP A 109 -23.31 17.50 9.06
C ASP A 109 -23.15 16.28 9.97
N ALA A 110 -24.05 15.28 9.88
CA ALA A 110 -23.86 14.00 10.57
C ALA A 110 -22.55 13.30 10.16
N SER A 111 -22.23 13.28 8.87
CA SER A 111 -20.97 12.69 8.38
C SER A 111 -19.73 13.46 8.85
N ARG A 112 -19.82 14.78 9.02
CA ARG A 112 -18.74 15.62 9.54
C ARG A 112 -18.50 15.34 11.01
N GLU A 113 -19.55 15.21 11.82
CA GLU A 113 -19.43 14.86 13.24
C GLU A 113 -18.77 13.50 13.42
N GLU A 114 -19.17 12.48 12.64
CA GLU A 114 -18.50 11.17 12.65
C GLU A 114 -17.02 11.28 12.27
N LEU A 115 -16.70 12.11 11.27
CA LEU A 115 -15.33 12.29 10.80
C LEU A 115 -14.47 13.01 11.86
N ILE A 116 -15.03 13.99 12.56
CA ILE A 116 -14.37 14.68 13.68
C ILE A 116 -14.11 13.69 14.82
N ALA A 117 -15.09 12.84 15.17
CA ALA A 117 -14.92 11.83 16.21
C ALA A 117 -13.81 10.84 15.83
N LYS A 118 -13.81 10.32 14.60
CA LYS A 118 -12.74 9.44 14.08
C LYS A 118 -11.38 10.13 14.09
N PHE A 119 -11.32 11.40 13.71
CA PHE A 119 -10.09 12.19 13.72
C PHE A 119 -9.54 12.36 15.14
N GLN A 120 -10.39 12.62 16.13
CA GLN A 120 -9.97 12.71 17.53
C GLN A 120 -9.45 11.37 18.06
N VAL A 121 -10.11 10.26 17.75
CA VAL A 121 -9.64 8.91 18.12
C VAL A 121 -8.25 8.65 17.53
N LEU A 122 -8.06 8.91 16.24
CA LEU A 122 -6.76 8.73 15.57
C LEU A 122 -5.68 9.65 16.13
N THR A 123 -6.03 10.89 16.45
CA THR A 123 -5.09 11.85 17.06
C THR A 123 -4.62 11.36 18.43
N ASN A 124 -5.53 10.82 19.24
CA ASN A 124 -5.18 10.26 20.54
C ASN A 124 -4.36 8.98 20.42
N ALA A 125 -4.69 8.11 19.46
CA ALA A 125 -3.91 6.91 19.18
C ALA A 125 -2.47 7.25 18.74
N ASN A 126 -2.29 8.24 17.84
CA ASN A 126 -0.97 8.69 17.44
C ASN A 126 -0.15 9.24 18.61
N LYS A 127 -0.78 10.02 19.51
CA LYS A 127 -0.09 10.49 20.73
C LYS A 127 0.38 9.35 21.64
N GLN A 128 -0.40 8.28 21.74
CA GLN A 128 -0.02 7.09 22.51
C GLN A 128 1.14 6.35 21.83
N LEU A 129 1.06 6.14 20.52
CA LEU A 129 2.14 5.52 19.75
C LEU A 129 3.45 6.32 19.85
N ASP A 130 3.40 7.64 19.80
CA ASP A 130 4.58 8.50 19.99
C ASP A 130 5.19 8.35 21.40
N ALA A 131 4.35 8.16 22.42
CA ALA A 131 4.82 7.92 23.78
C ALA A 131 5.46 6.52 23.92
N ASP A 132 4.80 5.50 23.38
CA ASP A 132 5.29 4.12 23.37
C ASP A 132 6.60 4.00 22.59
N GLU A 133 6.71 4.66 21.43
CA GLU A 133 7.93 4.68 20.62
C GLU A 133 9.12 5.23 21.43
N LYS A 134 8.92 6.31 22.19
CA LYS A 134 9.97 6.88 23.06
C LYS A 134 10.37 5.91 24.17
N LEU A 135 9.41 5.25 24.81
CA LEU A 135 9.68 4.26 25.85
C LEU A 135 10.45 3.06 25.30
N ILE A 136 10.02 2.51 24.17
CA ILE A 136 10.67 1.38 23.51
C ILE A 136 12.08 1.76 23.07
N LYS A 137 12.29 2.95 22.50
CA LYS A 137 13.64 3.44 22.15
C LYS A 137 14.55 3.54 23.37
N ALA A 138 14.06 4.06 24.49
CA ALA A 138 14.83 4.12 25.74
C ALA A 138 15.20 2.72 26.25
N GLN A 139 14.27 1.76 26.19
CA GLN A 139 14.52 0.36 26.55
C GLN A 139 15.54 -0.31 25.61
N ILE A 140 15.46 -0.04 24.31
CA ILE A 140 16.43 -0.54 23.34
C ILE A 140 17.83 0.00 23.67
N GLU A 141 17.96 1.28 24.02
CA GLU A 141 19.25 1.85 24.41
C GLU A 141 19.79 1.24 25.70
N SER A 142 18.95 1.01 26.72
CA SER A 142 19.39 0.35 27.96
C SER A 142 19.82 -1.09 27.72
N LEU A 143 19.04 -1.85 26.95
CA LEU A 143 19.36 -3.24 26.58
C LEU A 143 20.60 -3.32 25.71
N LYS A 144 20.82 -2.36 24.81
CA LYS A 144 22.06 -2.29 24.01
C LYS A 144 23.28 -2.06 24.90
N LYS A 145 23.20 -1.17 25.89
CA LYS A 145 24.27 -0.98 26.87
C LYS A 145 24.55 -2.25 27.67
N GLU A 146 23.50 -2.94 28.13
CA GLU A 146 23.64 -4.21 28.83
C GLU A 146 24.27 -5.30 27.94
N ILE A 147 23.92 -5.34 26.64
CA ILE A 147 24.54 -6.24 25.67
C ILE A 147 26.02 -5.87 25.44
N GLU A 148 26.36 -4.59 25.36
CA GLU A 148 27.75 -4.13 25.24
C GLU A 148 28.59 -4.48 26.47
N GLU A 149 28.03 -4.32 27.67
CA GLU A 149 28.63 -4.76 28.93
C GLU A 149 28.85 -6.28 28.96
N ARG A 150 27.89 -7.06 28.44
CA ARG A 150 27.99 -8.54 28.33
C ARG A 150 28.90 -9.01 27.19
N LYS A 151 29.20 -8.17 26.19
CA LYS A 151 30.08 -8.47 25.05
C LYS A 151 31.56 -8.30 25.37
N LEU A 152 31.93 -7.81 26.56
CA LEU A 152 33.24 -8.12 27.09
C LEU A 152 33.29 -9.65 27.24
N PRO A 153 34.18 -10.37 26.52
CA PRO A 153 34.21 -11.82 26.59
C PRO A 153 34.38 -12.25 28.05
N PRO A 154 33.59 -13.21 28.55
CA PRO A 154 33.88 -13.80 29.85
C PRO A 154 35.34 -14.27 29.81
N GLU A 155 36.12 -13.91 30.84
CA GLU A 155 37.50 -14.37 30.95
C GLU A 155 37.54 -15.88 30.67
N PRO A 156 38.42 -16.37 29.77
CA PRO A 156 38.41 -17.76 29.37
C PRO A 156 38.52 -18.63 30.62
N ALA A 157 37.52 -19.48 30.82
CA ALA A 157 37.48 -20.39 31.96
C ALA A 157 38.79 -21.19 31.99
N LYS A 158 39.62 -20.91 33.00
CA LYS A 158 40.89 -21.61 33.21
C LYS A 158 40.56 -23.05 33.57
N LEU A 159 40.97 -23.99 32.72
CA LEU A 159 40.74 -25.40 32.97
C LEU A 159 41.85 -25.89 33.92
N GLN A 160 41.55 -25.90 35.22
CA GLN A 160 42.50 -26.30 36.24
C GLN A 160 42.58 -27.83 36.32
N VAL A 161 43.76 -28.39 36.04
CA VAL A 161 44.01 -29.82 36.19
C VAL A 161 44.27 -30.14 37.66
N ARG A 162 43.49 -31.05 38.25
CA ARG A 162 43.68 -31.49 39.64
C ARG A 162 44.40 -32.84 39.69
N PRO A 163 45.34 -33.04 40.65
CA PRO A 163 45.95 -34.34 40.86
C PRO A 163 44.89 -35.34 41.34
N SER A 164 44.67 -36.42 40.58
CA SER A 164 43.83 -37.54 41.01
C SER A 164 44.67 -38.58 41.76
N GLY A 165 44.13 -39.05 42.90
CA GLY A 165 44.87 -39.65 44.02
C GLY A 165 45.43 -41.06 43.83
N SER A 166 46.28 -41.30 42.83
CA SER A 166 47.03 -42.58 42.71
C SER A 166 48.51 -42.42 42.32
N GLY A 167 49.01 -41.20 42.16
CA GLY A 167 50.40 -40.90 41.73
C GLY A 167 51.16 -39.96 42.65
N ALA A 168 50.90 -39.96 43.97
CA ALA A 168 51.49 -38.98 44.90
C ALA A 168 53.03 -39.00 44.98
N ASN A 169 53.68 -40.06 44.47
CA ASN A 169 55.13 -40.26 44.47
C ASN A 169 55.76 -40.31 43.06
N THR A 170 55.04 -39.88 42.02
CA THR A 170 55.59 -39.81 40.65
C THR A 170 55.81 -38.37 40.20
N GLU A 171 56.83 -38.16 39.37
CA GLU A 171 57.12 -36.89 38.70
C GLU A 171 56.38 -36.86 37.33
N PRO A 172 55.27 -36.12 37.20
CA PRO A 172 54.51 -36.06 35.96
C PRO A 172 55.16 -35.11 34.93
N TYR A 173 55.22 -35.56 33.68
CA TYR A 173 55.52 -34.74 32.51
C TYR A 173 54.27 -34.61 31.66
N PHE A 174 53.89 -33.38 31.31
CA PHE A 174 52.62 -33.10 30.66
C PHE A 174 52.80 -32.84 29.17
N VAL A 175 52.04 -33.58 28.36
CA VAL A 175 51.91 -33.32 26.92
C VAL A 175 50.44 -33.15 26.60
N GLU A 176 50.08 -31.96 26.13
CA GLU A 176 48.73 -31.68 25.66
C GLU A 176 48.59 -32.11 24.20
N VAL A 177 47.52 -32.84 23.91
CA VAL A 177 47.20 -33.38 22.60
C VAL A 177 46.07 -32.55 22.01
N ALA A 178 46.40 -31.73 21.02
CA ALA A 178 45.47 -30.98 20.20
C ALA A 178 45.34 -31.61 18.80
N ASP A 179 44.48 -31.05 17.96
CA ASP A 179 44.12 -31.63 16.65
C ASP A 179 45.31 -31.88 15.72
N ALA A 180 46.17 -30.87 15.56
CA ALA A 180 47.29 -30.93 14.61
C ALA A 180 48.67 -30.95 15.28
N MET A 181 48.74 -30.78 16.61
CA MET A 181 49.98 -30.55 17.37
C MET A 181 49.93 -31.19 18.76
N ALA A 182 51.09 -31.49 19.30
CA ALA A 182 51.31 -31.85 20.68
C ALA A 182 52.10 -30.72 21.38
N LEU A 183 51.64 -30.29 22.54
CA LEU A 183 52.20 -29.19 23.32
C LEU A 183 52.90 -29.76 24.55
N ILE A 184 54.23 -29.67 24.61
CA ILE A 184 55.02 -30.14 25.75
C ILE A 184 55.10 -29.03 26.79
N HIS A 185 54.50 -29.24 27.96
CA HIS A 185 54.55 -28.30 29.08
C HIS A 185 55.73 -28.65 29.98
N TYR A 186 56.76 -27.80 30.02
CA TYR A 186 58.01 -28.04 30.77
C TYR A 186 58.32 -26.97 31.82
N SER A 187 57.68 -25.80 31.76
CA SER A 187 57.85 -24.71 32.71
C SER A 187 56.53 -23.94 32.89
N MET A 188 56.38 -23.24 34.02
CA MET A 188 55.26 -22.33 34.26
C MET A 188 55.46 -20.95 33.64
N SER A 189 56.72 -20.55 33.42
CA SER A 189 57.08 -19.21 32.92
C SER A 189 57.33 -19.19 31.41
N GLU A 190 57.68 -20.32 30.81
CA GLU A 190 58.03 -20.43 29.40
C GLU A 190 56.88 -21.08 28.59
N PRO A 191 56.67 -20.67 27.32
CA PRO A 191 55.63 -21.25 26.48
C PRO A 191 55.92 -22.73 26.20
N ALA A 192 54.85 -23.53 26.11
CA ALA A 192 54.93 -24.94 25.76
C ALA A 192 55.59 -25.15 24.39
N VAL A 193 56.35 -26.24 24.25
CA VAL A 193 56.99 -26.58 22.96
C VAL A 193 55.95 -27.20 22.04
N GLU A 194 55.78 -26.60 20.87
CA GLU A 194 54.88 -27.10 19.84
C GLU A 194 55.56 -28.19 19.00
N VAL A 195 54.95 -29.37 18.95
CA VAL A 195 55.38 -30.49 18.13
C VAL A 195 54.27 -30.84 17.13
N PRO A 196 54.42 -30.54 15.83
CA PRO A 196 53.43 -30.91 14.84
C PRO A 196 53.21 -32.42 14.79
N SER A 197 51.94 -32.84 14.74
CA SER A 197 51.53 -34.26 14.76
C SER A 197 52.15 -35.10 13.63
N GLY A 198 52.42 -34.49 12.48
CA GLY A 198 53.10 -35.16 11.34
C GLY A 198 54.60 -35.40 11.56
N SER A 199 55.22 -34.71 12.52
CA SER A 199 56.66 -34.77 12.79
C SER A 199 57.00 -35.44 14.12
N ILE A 200 56.01 -35.92 14.87
CA ILE A 200 56.19 -36.35 16.26
C ILE A 200 57.14 -37.55 16.43
N GLU A 201 57.21 -38.43 15.44
CA GLU A 201 58.12 -39.58 15.43
C GLU A 201 59.60 -39.17 15.27
N VAL A 202 59.84 -38.12 14.47
CA VAL A 202 61.18 -37.62 14.16
C VAL A 202 61.59 -36.45 15.06
N ASN A 203 60.67 -35.87 15.83
CA ASN A 203 60.93 -34.69 16.65
C ASN A 203 61.87 -34.98 17.83
N GLU A 204 63.00 -34.27 17.86
CA GLU A 204 64.04 -34.45 18.87
C GLU A 204 63.61 -34.03 20.28
N ASN A 205 62.72 -33.04 20.41
CA ASN A 205 62.17 -32.62 21.71
C ASN A 205 61.31 -33.73 22.32
N PHE A 206 60.49 -34.39 21.51
CA PHE A 206 59.66 -35.50 21.98
C PHE A 206 60.50 -36.73 22.35
N LYS A 207 61.53 -37.08 21.56
CA LYS A 207 62.45 -38.18 21.89
C LYS A 207 63.21 -37.95 23.20
N LYS A 208 63.77 -36.74 23.40
CA LYS A 208 64.47 -36.38 24.64
C LYS A 208 63.56 -36.44 25.86
N LEU A 209 62.29 -36.08 25.70
CA LEU A 209 61.30 -36.23 26.77
C LEU A 209 61.13 -37.71 27.15
N LEU A 210 60.99 -38.60 26.16
CA LEU A 210 60.85 -40.04 26.41
C LEU A 210 62.11 -40.65 27.04
N GLU A 211 63.30 -40.26 26.58
CA GLU A 211 64.58 -40.68 27.18
C GLU A 211 64.68 -40.24 28.64
N LEU A 212 64.30 -39.00 28.93
CA LEU A 212 64.32 -38.44 30.28
C LEU A 212 63.36 -39.20 31.21
N ILE A 213 62.18 -39.58 30.71
CA ILE A 213 61.21 -40.38 31.47
C ILE A 213 61.75 -41.81 31.66
N ALA A 214 62.35 -42.42 30.65
CA ALA A 214 62.93 -43.76 30.72
C ALA A 214 64.08 -43.91 31.73
N GLN A 215 64.83 -42.83 32.01
CA GLN A 215 65.97 -42.86 32.93
C GLN A 215 65.60 -43.11 34.40
N GLN A 216 64.36 -42.84 34.81
CA GLN A 216 63.95 -42.91 36.21
C GLN A 216 62.58 -43.57 36.35
N PRO A 217 62.42 -44.59 37.21
CA PRO A 217 61.17 -45.35 37.31
C PRO A 217 59.98 -44.56 37.88
N TYR A 218 60.23 -43.43 38.56
CA TYR A 218 59.19 -42.59 39.16
C TYR A 218 58.68 -41.48 38.24
N ARG A 219 59.15 -41.40 36.99
CA ARG A 219 58.68 -40.40 36.02
C ARG A 219 57.54 -40.96 35.18
N THR A 220 56.48 -40.18 35.01
CA THR A 220 55.30 -40.60 34.24
C THR A 220 54.96 -39.58 33.17
N LEU A 221 54.62 -40.06 31.98
CA LEU A 221 54.04 -39.24 30.92
C LEU A 221 52.53 -39.10 31.14
N ILE A 222 52.01 -37.88 31.22
CA ILE A 222 50.57 -37.60 31.28
C ILE A 222 50.16 -36.88 30.00
N LEU A 223 49.25 -37.51 29.26
CA LEU A 223 48.65 -36.97 28.05
C LEU A 223 47.35 -36.25 28.40
N LEU A 224 47.33 -34.93 28.18
CA LEU A 224 46.15 -34.09 28.34
C LEU A 224 45.41 -34.05 27.01
N VAL A 225 44.30 -34.77 26.88
CA VAL A 225 43.64 -35.02 25.58
C VAL A 225 42.44 -34.09 25.43
N ARG A 226 42.44 -33.22 24.42
CA ARG A 226 41.25 -32.42 24.10
C ARG A 226 40.13 -33.29 23.52
N GLY A 227 38.88 -32.90 23.76
CA GLY A 227 37.69 -33.65 23.36
C GLY A 227 37.33 -33.61 21.86
N SER A 228 38.26 -33.22 20.99
CA SER A 228 38.08 -33.11 19.54
C SER A 228 38.51 -34.38 18.80
N ASP A 229 37.88 -34.67 17.66
CA ASP A 229 38.17 -35.88 16.86
C ASP A 229 39.63 -35.93 16.38
N GLY A 230 40.22 -34.77 16.06
CA GLY A 230 41.62 -34.66 15.68
C GLY A 230 42.58 -35.01 16.81
N ALA A 231 42.29 -34.57 18.04
CA ALA A 231 43.09 -34.89 19.22
C ALA A 231 43.07 -36.38 19.55
N VAL A 232 41.94 -37.08 19.36
CA VAL A 232 41.86 -38.54 19.54
C VAL A 232 42.70 -39.29 18.49
N ALA A 233 42.68 -38.85 17.23
CA ALA A 233 43.53 -39.41 16.19
C ALA A 233 45.03 -39.16 16.49
N ASN A 234 45.38 -37.97 16.96
CA ASN A 234 46.75 -37.60 17.33
C ASN A 234 47.24 -38.38 18.57
N LEU A 235 46.36 -38.63 19.55
CA LEU A 235 46.64 -39.51 20.69
C LEU A 235 47.04 -40.92 20.24
N GLY A 236 46.39 -41.47 19.21
CA GLY A 236 46.76 -42.76 18.61
C GLY A 236 48.20 -42.76 18.09
N LYS A 237 48.60 -41.70 17.38
CA LYS A 237 49.98 -41.52 16.86
C LYS A 237 51.00 -41.42 17.99
N ILE A 238 50.71 -40.62 19.02
CA ILE A 238 51.58 -40.47 20.20
C ILE A 238 51.82 -41.83 20.88
N ASN A 239 50.75 -42.59 21.12
CA ASN A 239 50.88 -43.92 21.73
C ASN A 239 51.69 -44.88 20.87
N ALA A 240 51.55 -44.83 19.53
CA ALA A 240 52.35 -45.64 18.62
C ALA A 240 53.85 -45.30 18.71
N VAL A 241 54.21 -44.01 18.77
CA VAL A 241 55.60 -43.57 18.93
C VAL A 241 56.18 -44.00 20.29
N VAL A 242 55.42 -43.85 21.38
CA VAL A 242 55.85 -44.34 22.71
C VAL A 242 56.04 -45.85 22.71
N GLY A 243 55.14 -46.61 22.07
CA GLY A 243 55.25 -48.06 21.91
C GLY A 243 56.49 -48.47 21.13
N ALA A 244 56.77 -47.82 19.99
CA ALA A 244 57.96 -48.07 19.20
C ALA A 244 59.26 -47.73 19.97
N PHE A 245 59.25 -46.63 20.74
CA PHE A 245 60.37 -46.27 21.61
C PHE A 245 60.62 -47.33 22.68
N ASN A 246 59.57 -47.77 23.38
CA ASN A 246 59.64 -48.84 24.39
C ASN A 246 60.23 -50.13 23.83
N GLN A 247 59.80 -50.55 22.64
CA GLN A 247 60.33 -51.75 21.97
C GLN A 247 61.81 -51.61 21.60
N ARG A 248 62.24 -50.43 21.13
CA ARG A 248 63.61 -50.17 20.70
C ARG A 248 64.59 -50.07 21.88
N VAL A 249 64.19 -49.43 22.97
CA VAL A 249 65.06 -49.10 24.12
C VAL A 249 64.89 -50.10 25.26
N GLY A 250 63.88 -50.98 25.20
CA GLY A 250 63.59 -51.97 26.26
C GLY A 250 62.93 -51.36 27.50
N THR A 251 62.26 -50.22 27.35
CA THR A 251 61.60 -49.49 28.44
C THR A 251 60.11 -49.80 28.51
N GLN A 252 59.45 -49.45 29.62
CA GLN A 252 57.99 -49.62 29.80
C GLN A 252 57.32 -48.32 30.21
N ILE A 253 57.42 -47.30 29.37
CA ILE A 253 56.68 -46.04 29.58
C ILE A 253 55.21 -46.28 29.26
N ILE A 254 54.33 -46.12 30.25
CA ILE A 254 52.88 -46.21 30.09
C ILE A 254 52.28 -44.80 30.28
N PRO A 255 51.79 -44.16 29.21
CA PRO A 255 51.21 -42.83 29.32
C PRO A 255 49.87 -42.83 30.08
N GLY A 256 49.75 -42.00 31.11
CA GLY A 256 48.47 -41.66 31.72
C GLY A 256 47.65 -40.78 30.78
N ARG A 257 46.32 -40.90 30.82
CA ARG A 257 45.41 -40.12 29.96
C ARG A 257 44.47 -39.30 30.82
N LEU A 258 44.38 -38.01 30.53
CA LEU A 258 43.43 -37.12 31.17
C LEU A 258 42.63 -36.36 30.12
N PRO A 259 41.32 -36.61 29.99
CA PRO A 259 40.47 -35.86 29.06
C PRO A 259 40.25 -34.44 29.58
N LEU A 260 40.41 -33.45 28.69
CA LEU A 260 40.17 -32.04 28.96
C LEU A 260 38.85 -31.60 28.31
N PRO A 261 37.85 -31.14 29.08
CA PRO A 261 36.63 -30.58 28.52
C PRO A 261 36.87 -29.17 27.97
N GLY A 262 36.73 -29.01 26.65
CA GLY A 262 36.76 -27.71 25.95
C GLY A 262 38.13 -27.18 25.52
N ASP A 263 38.13 -25.99 24.95
CA ASP A 263 39.30 -25.35 24.30
C ASP A 263 40.02 -24.31 25.17
N GLY A 264 39.68 -24.26 26.46
CA GLY A 264 40.27 -23.31 27.42
C GLY A 264 41.79 -23.51 27.60
N LYS A 265 42.46 -22.46 28.10
CA LYS A 265 43.87 -22.53 28.51
C LYS A 265 43.99 -23.46 29.71
N VAL A 266 44.90 -24.43 29.60
CA VAL A 266 45.19 -25.39 30.67
C VAL A 266 45.95 -24.68 31.78
N ASP A 267 45.45 -24.78 33.01
CA ASP A 267 46.16 -24.32 34.19
C ASP A 267 46.78 -25.51 34.95
N LEU A 268 48.11 -25.56 34.94
CA LEU A 268 48.93 -26.57 35.61
C LEU A 268 49.54 -26.03 36.92
N SER A 269 49.02 -24.94 37.47
CA SER A 269 49.50 -24.31 38.72
C SER A 269 49.65 -25.28 39.91
N MET A 270 48.77 -26.28 40.01
CA MET A 270 48.82 -27.32 41.05
C MET A 270 50.02 -28.27 40.91
N PHE A 271 50.70 -28.26 39.77
CA PHE A 271 51.90 -29.04 39.47
C PHE A 271 53.16 -28.17 39.35
N ALA A 272 53.11 -26.92 39.81
CA ALA A 272 54.20 -25.97 39.70
C ALA A 272 55.53 -26.53 40.23
N GLN A 273 55.52 -27.31 41.31
CA GLN A 273 56.71 -27.95 41.88
C GLN A 273 57.43 -28.92 40.93
N TYR A 274 56.71 -29.54 40.00
CA TYR A 274 57.26 -30.49 39.02
C TYR A 274 57.70 -29.77 37.75
N LEU A 275 56.97 -28.75 37.34
CA LEU A 275 57.30 -27.91 36.19
C LEU A 275 58.48 -26.98 36.48
N SER A 276 58.62 -26.48 37.71
CA SER A 276 59.78 -25.66 38.11
C SER A 276 61.07 -26.46 38.23
N ASN A 277 60.96 -27.76 38.53
CA ASN A 277 62.09 -28.67 38.71
C ASN A 277 62.32 -29.57 37.49
N SER A 278 61.63 -29.29 36.38
CA SER A 278 61.76 -30.05 35.15
C SER A 278 63.20 -29.97 34.64
N LYS A 279 63.82 -31.13 34.44
CA LYS A 279 65.16 -31.24 33.84
C LYS A 279 65.10 -31.26 32.30
N PHE A 280 63.90 -31.11 31.73
CA PHE A 280 63.72 -31.07 30.29
C PHE A 280 64.12 -29.69 29.76
N THR A 281 65.18 -29.65 28.97
CA THR A 281 65.59 -28.48 28.21
C THR A 281 65.20 -28.67 26.75
N PRO A 282 64.36 -27.80 26.17
CA PRO A 282 64.03 -27.92 24.75
C PRO A 282 65.29 -27.72 23.90
N VAL A 283 65.39 -28.50 22.83
CA VAL A 283 66.34 -28.23 21.75
C VAL A 283 65.82 -27.00 21.01
N PRO A 284 66.62 -25.94 20.86
CA PRO A 284 66.23 -24.80 20.05
C PRO A 284 65.90 -25.31 18.64
N PRO A 285 64.90 -24.72 17.96
CA PRO A 285 64.60 -25.09 16.58
C PRO A 285 65.88 -24.95 15.77
N THR A 286 66.34 -26.07 15.19
CA THR A 286 67.47 -26.06 14.29
C THR A 286 67.15 -25.06 13.18
N GLU A 287 67.91 -23.96 13.12
CA GLU A 287 67.79 -22.99 12.04
C GLU A 287 67.78 -23.73 10.70
N GLU A 288 66.82 -23.38 9.86
CA GLU A 288 66.71 -23.88 8.49
C GLU A 288 68.07 -23.80 7.79
N PRO A 289 68.43 -24.79 6.95
CA PRO A 289 69.62 -24.67 6.13
C PRO A 289 69.52 -23.41 5.24
N PRO A 290 70.61 -22.65 5.09
CA PRO A 290 70.57 -21.30 4.54
C PRO A 290 70.04 -21.27 3.10
N ALA A 291 69.09 -20.36 2.88
CA ALA A 291 68.69 -19.87 1.57
C ALA A 291 69.93 -19.35 0.83
N GLY A 292 70.40 -20.08 -0.17
CA GLY A 292 71.56 -19.66 -0.94
C GLY A 292 72.13 -20.72 -1.88
N ALA A 293 71.42 -21.04 -2.96
CA ALA A 293 72.05 -21.54 -4.17
C ALA A 293 71.47 -20.79 -5.39
N PRO A 294 72.32 -20.22 -6.25
CA PRO A 294 71.90 -19.33 -7.32
C PRO A 294 71.21 -20.10 -8.47
N ALA A 295 70.27 -19.42 -9.12
CA ALA A 295 69.69 -19.85 -10.38
C ALA A 295 70.78 -19.99 -11.46
N PRO A 296 70.82 -21.08 -12.24
CA PRO A 296 71.42 -21.07 -13.56
C PRO A 296 70.37 -20.61 -14.59
N ASN A 297 70.70 -19.51 -15.25
CA ASN A 297 69.92 -18.90 -16.32
C ASN A 297 70.11 -19.70 -17.64
N ALA A 298 68.99 -19.93 -18.32
CA ALA A 298 68.77 -20.08 -19.77
C ALA A 298 69.73 -20.91 -20.65
N ALA A 299 69.20 -22.01 -21.22
CA ALA A 299 69.35 -22.34 -22.64
C ALA A 299 68.21 -23.28 -23.11
N ALA A 300 67.31 -22.78 -23.96
CA ALA A 300 66.47 -23.57 -24.86
C ALA A 300 67.33 -24.08 -26.06
N PRO A 301 66.86 -24.92 -27.02
CA PRO A 301 65.50 -25.47 -27.24
C PRO A 301 65.45 -26.99 -27.54
N GLY A 302 64.29 -27.63 -27.41
CA GLY A 302 64.12 -28.96 -28.02
C GLY A 302 62.89 -29.76 -27.60
N ALA A 303 62.02 -30.00 -28.58
CA ALA A 303 61.05 -31.09 -28.70
C ALA A 303 59.91 -31.18 -27.67
N ALA A 304 58.71 -30.78 -28.11
CA ALA A 304 57.45 -31.16 -27.50
C ALA A 304 57.20 -32.68 -27.68
N PRO A 305 56.84 -33.43 -26.62
CA PRO A 305 56.15 -34.69 -26.75
C PRO A 305 54.63 -34.48 -26.70
N THR A 306 53.99 -35.08 -27.70
CA THR A 306 52.56 -35.22 -27.99
C THR A 306 51.67 -35.65 -26.80
N PRO A 307 50.40 -35.21 -26.77
CA PRO A 307 49.43 -35.68 -25.77
C PRO A 307 49.05 -37.16 -25.98
N PRO A 308 48.77 -37.92 -24.90
CA PRO A 308 48.34 -39.31 -25.00
C PRO A 308 46.92 -39.43 -25.60
N ALA A 309 46.76 -40.43 -26.46
CA ALA A 309 45.53 -40.75 -27.19
C ALA A 309 44.38 -41.21 -26.29
N PRO A 310 43.11 -40.98 -26.69
CA PRO A 310 41.94 -41.42 -25.93
C PRO A 310 41.70 -42.94 -26.05
N THR A 311 41.38 -43.55 -24.92
CA THR A 311 41.02 -44.97 -24.76
C THR A 311 39.78 -45.34 -25.60
N PRO A 312 39.80 -46.46 -26.36
CA PRO A 312 38.66 -46.88 -27.16
C PRO A 312 37.55 -47.52 -26.31
N ALA A 313 36.30 -47.14 -26.61
CA ALA A 313 35.09 -47.72 -26.04
C ALA A 313 34.90 -49.19 -26.46
N PRO A 314 34.39 -50.07 -25.57
CA PRO A 314 34.07 -51.44 -25.94
C PRO A 314 32.78 -51.51 -26.77
N GLN A 315 32.88 -52.16 -27.93
CA GLN A 315 31.75 -52.49 -28.81
C GLN A 315 30.88 -53.63 -28.25
N PRO A 316 29.60 -53.70 -28.65
CA PRO A 316 28.60 -54.57 -28.05
C PRO A 316 28.72 -56.02 -28.53
N LYS A 317 28.38 -56.96 -27.64
CA LYS A 317 27.92 -58.31 -27.97
C LYS A 317 26.55 -58.51 -27.36
#